data_AF-A0A2U3R3S2-F1
#
_entry.id   AF-A0A2U3R3S2-F1
#
_cell.length_a   1.000
_cell.length_b   1.000
_cell.length_c   1.000
_cell.angle_alpha   90.00
_cell.angle_beta   90.00
_cell.angle_gamma   90.00
#
_symmetry.space_group_name_H-M   'P 1'
#
loop_
_entity.id
_entity.type
_entity.pdbx_description
1 polymer ?
#
loop_
_entity_poly.entity_id
_entity_poly.type
_entity_poly.pdbx_seq_one_letter_code
_entity_poly.pdbx_strand_id
1 'polypeptide(L)' 'MIKSLIESVGCTLLYLRTYSPDLNLIEHYWFKVKNDIRKVSHLFNDFFDEVFSHFTICNFLSELRYTC' A
#
# COMPACT_ATOMS: atom_id res chain seq x y z
N MET A 1 4.75 -18.27 -14.78
CA MET A 1 5.98 -17.47 -14.62
C MET A 1 6.01 -16.69 -13.31
N ILE A 2 4.99 -15.88 -12.97
CA ILE A 2 5.00 -15.10 -11.72
C ILE A 2 4.86 -16.00 -10.47
N LYS A 3 3.98 -17.01 -10.50
CA LYS A 3 3.79 -17.94 -9.38
C LYS A 3 5.09 -18.62 -8.92
N SER A 4 5.90 -19.12 -9.86
CA SER A 4 7.18 -19.76 -9.56
C SER A 4 8.21 -18.81 -8.95
N LEU A 5 8.17 -17.52 -9.29
CA LEU A 5 9.04 -16.51 -8.67
C LEU A 5 8.63 -16.25 -7.21
N ILE A 6 7.33 -16.14 -6.94
CA ILE A 6 6.79 -15.97 -5.58
C ILE A 6 7.14 -17.18 -4.70
N GLU A 7 6.96 -18.39 -5.22
CA GLU A 7 7.29 -19.63 -4.51
C GLU A 7 8.80 -19.79 -4.29
N SER A 8 9.64 -19.32 -5.22
CA SER A 8 11.10 -19.38 -5.09
C SER A 8 11.66 -18.55 -3.93
N VAL A 9 10.94 -17.52 -3.48
CA VAL A 9 11.30 -16.71 -2.32
C VAL A 9 10.60 -17.16 -1.03
N GLY A 10 9.90 -18.30 -1.06
CA GLY A 10 9.17 -18.84 0.09
C GLY A 10 7.85 -18.15 0.40
N CYS A 11 7.33 -17.32 -0.51
CA CYS A 11 6.04 -16.66 -0.33
C CYS A 11 4.89 -17.54 -0.82
N THR A 12 3.73 -17.42 -0.16
CA THR A 12 2.49 -18.10 -0.57
C THR A 12 1.53 -17.11 -1.21
N LEU A 13 0.95 -17.48 -2.35
CA LEU A 13 -0.08 -16.67 -3.00
C LEU A 13 -1.41 -16.79 -2.27
N LEU A 14 -1.87 -15.70 -1.66
CA LEU A 14 -3.20 -15.62 -1.05
C LEU A 14 -4.26 -15.43 -2.14
N TYR A 15 -5.26 -16.31 -2.16
CA TYR A 15 -6.36 -16.20 -3.11
C TYR A 15 -7.32 -15.08 -2.71
N LEU A 16 -7.66 -14.22 -3.68
CA LEU A 16 -8.67 -13.18 -3.55
C LEU A 16 -9.70 -13.35 -4.67
N ARG A 17 -10.99 -13.32 -4.32
CA ARG A 17 -12.08 -13.40 -5.28
C ARG A 17 -12.11 -12.14 -6.17
N THR A 18 -12.43 -12.33 -7.45
CA THR A 18 -12.61 -11.23 -8.40
C THR A 18 -13.64 -10.21 -7.90
N TYR A 19 -13.38 -8.92 -8.13
CA TYR A 19 -14.24 -7.81 -7.72
C TYR A 19 -14.62 -7.80 -6.24
N SER A 20 -13.72 -8.29 -5.36
CA SER A 20 -13.91 -8.24 -3.90
C SER A 20 -12.93 -7.23 -3.27
N PRO A 21 -13.02 -5.92 -3.60
CA PRO A 21 -12.13 -4.91 -3.04
C PRO A 21 -12.25 -4.83 -1.52
N ASP A 22 -13.42 -5.14 -0.97
CA ASP A 22 -13.67 -5.17 0.48
C ASP A 22 -12.84 -6.24 1.21
N LEU A 23 -12.38 -7.27 0.49
CA LEU A 23 -11.51 -8.32 1.04
C LEU A 23 -10.02 -8.01 0.83
N ASN A 24 -9.69 -6.91 0.15
CA ASN A 24 -8.33 -6.48 -0.11
C ASN A 24 -7.93 -5.35 0.85
N LEU A 25 -7.19 -5.70 1.90
CA LEU A 25 -6.81 -4.75 2.97
C LEU A 25 -6.11 -3.48 2.46
N ILE A 26 -5.41 -3.56 1.32
CA ILE A 26 -4.72 -2.40 0.74
C ILE A 26 -5.69 -1.27 0.34
N GLU A 27 -6.94 -1.59 -0.02
CA GLU A 27 -7.94 -0.60 -0.42
C GLU A 27 -8.33 0.31 0.75
N HIS A 28 -8.46 -0.26 1.95
CA HIS A 28 -8.73 0.49 3.18
C HIS A 28 -7.60 1.46 3.51
N TYR A 29 -6.35 1.01 3.33
CA TYR A 29 -5.18 1.86 3.54
C TYR A 29 -5.08 2.97 2.48
N TRP A 30 -5.34 2.66 1.21
CA TRP A 30 -5.32 3.65 0.13
C TRP A 30 -6.37 4.75 0.30
N PHE A 31 -7.52 4.46 0.91
CA PHE A 31 -8.50 5.50 1.25
C PHE A 31 -7.89 6.56 2.17
N LYS A 32 -7.22 6.13 3.24
CA LYS A 32 -6.55 7.03 4.20
C LYS A 32 -5.42 7.81 3.55
N VAL A 33 -4.52 7.13 2.85
CA VAL A 33 -3.37 7.74 2.15
C VAL A 33 -3.83 8.83 1.17
N LYS A 34 -4.81 8.52 0.30
CA LYS A 34 -5.33 9.49 -0.67
C LYS A 34 -5.96 10.71 0.01
N ASN A 35 -6.65 10.51 1.13
CA ASN A 35 -7.29 11.60 1.86
C ASN A 35 -6.26 12.54 2.50
N ASP A 36 -5.16 12.00 3.02
CA ASP A 36 -4.12 12.80 3.66
C ASP A 36 -3.25 13.53 2.64
N ILE A 37 -2.87 12.87 1.54
CA ILE A 37 -2.21 13.47 0.37
C ILE A 37 -3.03 14.69 -0.12
N ARG A 38 -4.31 14.52 -0.42
CA ARG A 38 -5.17 15.64 -0.89
C ARG A 38 -5.18 16.89 0.01
N LYS A 39 -4.90 16.76 1.31
CA LYS A 39 -4.83 17.91 2.22
C LYS A 39 -3.53 18.69 2.07
N VAL A 40 -2.44 18.05 1.66
CA VAL A 40 -1.10 18.63 1.58
C VAL A 40 -0.59 18.81 0.15
N SER A 41 -1.33 18.35 -0.86
CA SER A 41 -0.91 18.38 -2.28
C SER A 41 -0.47 19.75 -2.78
N HIS A 42 -1.09 20.83 -2.28
CA HIS A 42 -0.72 22.20 -2.64
C HIS A 42 0.68 22.63 -2.16
N LEU A 43 1.31 21.86 -1.28
CA LEU A 43 2.66 22.09 -0.75
C LEU A 43 3.75 21.43 -1.61
N PHE A 44 3.38 20.58 -2.56
CA PHE A 44 4.30 19.82 -3.38
C PHE A 44 4.14 20.19 -4.86
N ASN A 45 5.25 20.20 -5.58
CA ASN A 45 5.25 20.39 -7.04
C ASN A 45 5.19 19.06 -7.80
N ASP A 46 5.55 17.96 -7.12
CA ASP A 46 5.59 16.62 -7.67
C ASP A 46 4.82 15.64 -6.78
N PHE A 47 4.02 14.77 -7.41
CA PHE A 47 3.18 13.80 -6.72
C PHE A 47 4.00 12.70 -6.03
N PHE A 48 5.14 12.29 -6.58
CA PHE A 48 6.00 11.29 -5.94
C PHE A 48 6.64 11.85 -4.67
N ASP A 49 7.05 13.11 -4.67
CA ASP A 49 7.57 13.78 -3.47
C ASP A 49 6.51 13.82 -2.36
N GLU A 50 5.27 14.12 -2.73
CA GLU A 50 4.13 14.13 -1.82
C GLU A 50 3.86 12.74 -1.20
N VAL A 51 3.77 11.71 -2.05
CA VAL A 51 3.56 10.32 -1.63
C VAL A 51 4.70 9.84 -0.75
N PHE A 52 5.94 10.07 -1.16
CA PHE A 52 7.13 9.64 -0.42
C PHE A 52 7.23 10.32 0.95
N SER A 53 6.93 11.62 1.01
CA SER A 53 6.87 12.38 2.26
C SER A 53 5.81 11.81 3.21
N HIS A 54 4.60 11.48 2.70
CA HIS A 54 3.55 10.86 3.51
C HIS A 54 4.00 9.52 4.10
N PHE A 55 4.58 8.63 3.30
CA PHE A 55 5.07 7.32 3.77
C PHE A 55 6.29 7.39 4.69
N THR A 56 7.08 8.46 4.61
CA THR A 56 8.26 8.67 5.47
C THR A 56 7.88 9.28 6.82
N ILE A 57 6.94 10.25 6.83
CA ILE A 57 6.51 10.95 8.04
C ILE A 57 5.50 10.12 8.84
N CYS A 58 4.54 9.48 8.15
CA CYS A 58 3.67 8.50 8.76
C CYS A 58 4.44 7.17 8.77
N ASN A 59 4.81 6.65 9.94
CA ASN A 59 5.39 5.30 10.13
C ASN A 59 4.38 4.19 9.72
N PHE A 60 3.89 4.20 8.48
CA PHE A 60 2.94 3.23 7.95
C PHE A 60 3.55 1.83 7.88
N LEU A 61 4.89 1.75 7.79
CA LEU A 61 5.66 0.52 7.89
C LEU A 61 5.74 -0.07 9.31
N SER A 62 5.30 0.65 10.35
CA SER A 62 5.21 0.08 11.71
C SER A 62 3.95 -0.78 11.92
N GLU A 63 2.86 -0.51 11.19
CA GLU A 63 1.61 -1.31 11.26
C GLU A 63 1.65 -2.53 10.33
N LEU A 64 2.37 -2.48 9.21
CA LEU A 64 2.50 -3.62 8.28
C LEU A 64 3.58 -4.64 8.67
N ARG A 65 4.36 -4.38 9.73
CA ARG A 65 5.45 -5.28 10.18
C ARG A 65 4.99 -6.49 11.01
N TYR A 66 3.68 -6.62 11.24
CA TYR A 66 3.09 -7.71 12.05
C TYR A 66 2.13 -8.63 11.27
N THR A 67 2.07 -8.52 9.94
CA THR A 67 1.33 -9.48 9.10
C THR A 67 2.19 -9.96 7.94
N CYS A 68 3.30 -10.63 8.26
CA CYS A 68 3.96 -11.65 7.46
C CYS A 68 4.50 -12.70 8.43
#